data_AF-A0A702BAP0-F1
#
_entry.id   AF-A0A702BAP0-F1
#
_cell.length_a   1.000
_cell.length_b   1.000
_cell.length_c   1.000
_cell.angle_alpha   90.00
_cell.angle_beta   90.00
_cell.angle_gamma   90.00
#
_symmetry.space_group_name_H-M   'P 1'
#
loop_
_entity.id
_entity.type
_entity.pdbx_description
1 polymer ?
#
loop_
_entity_poly.entity_id
_entity_poly.type
_entity_poly.pdbx_seq_one_letter_code
_entity_poly.pdbx_strand_id
1 'polypeptide(L)'
;MDTLGDERSPLILNGDGYTEYTPPYNGFYSSAPYDFTAHTVYTLGIGNYDHVILNNAFVSTHYTPVPGRIAYTTSIKNAVLNNSFLYLNANAKYSEIVAKGKSTIAVVGTYLGEAYLNNPYYKNASQYVGREYINYTAGPYNSSIELNNSTYYDSSREILRGVQSYLRRVVKDNKIIKIPISISAESYNSVFRNASGQRVMQYAVAHSPSFYDNAWLKVENDGEVADAVLNQHATATINPGAKMAGITRLNDNAKIMFGADATSPVQVDDLRMNTADTLATVLEFTRDGGTVDINNLSMKDSRFRFQRTRQAG
;
A
#
# COMPACT_ATOMS: atom_id res chain seq x y z
N MET A 1 7.01 -4.84 27.75
CA MET A 1 6.99 -3.61 26.93
C MET A 1 5.82 -2.82 27.42
N ASP A 2 6.06 -1.58 27.82
CA ASP A 2 5.00 -0.70 28.27
C ASP A 2 4.21 -0.19 27.05
N THR A 3 2.91 -0.01 27.22
CA THR A 3 2.04 0.58 26.20
C THR A 3 2.01 2.08 26.40
N LEU A 4 2.19 2.84 25.32
CA LEU A 4 2.04 4.29 25.30
C LEU A 4 0.67 4.66 24.75
N GLY A 5 -0.09 5.40 25.55
CA GLY A 5 -1.45 5.83 25.24
C GLY A 5 -2.51 4.83 25.68
N ASP A 6 -3.66 5.36 26.10
CA ASP A 6 -4.89 4.63 26.37
C ASP A 6 -6.12 5.50 26.08
N GLU A 7 -7.33 4.95 26.21
CA GLU A 7 -8.59 5.67 25.92
C GLU A 7 -8.75 6.97 26.74
N ARG A 8 -8.21 7.02 27.97
CA ARG A 8 -8.32 8.16 28.89
C ARG A 8 -7.16 9.14 28.73
N SER A 9 -6.01 8.65 28.29
CA SER A 9 -4.76 9.40 28.12
C SER A 9 -4.12 9.03 26.77
N PRO A 10 -4.72 9.46 25.64
CA PRO A 10 -4.21 9.11 24.33
C PRO A 10 -2.83 9.73 24.08
N LEU A 11 -2.01 9.05 23.27
CA LEU A 11 -0.79 9.65 22.75
C LEU A 11 -1.14 10.62 21.62
N ILE A 12 -1.01 11.92 21.87
CA ILE A 12 -1.34 12.96 20.88
C ILE A 12 -0.06 13.52 20.26
N LEU A 13 0.04 13.44 18.93
CA LEU A 13 1.13 14.01 18.15
C LEU A 13 0.56 15.10 17.22
N ASN A 14 1.04 16.32 17.38
CA ASN A 14 0.60 17.48 16.60
C ASN A 14 1.75 17.97 15.71
N GLY A 15 1.60 17.88 14.40
CA GLY A 15 2.61 18.36 13.45
C GLY A 15 2.25 19.66 12.75
N ASP A 16 3.11 20.03 11.81
CA ASP A 16 3.02 21.23 10.97
C ASP A 16 2.56 20.92 9.53
N GLY A 17 2.24 19.66 9.23
CA GLY A 17 1.78 19.18 7.94
C GLY A 17 2.59 17.98 7.45
N TYR A 18 2.40 17.64 6.18
CA TYR A 18 3.21 16.66 5.46
C TYR A 18 3.13 16.91 3.95
N THR A 19 4.18 16.50 3.25
CA THR A 19 4.20 16.44 1.78
C THR A 19 3.43 15.20 1.32
N GLU A 20 2.53 15.35 0.35
CA GLU A 20 1.75 14.23 -0.18
C GLU A 20 2.65 13.12 -0.74
N TYR A 21 2.53 11.91 -0.17
CA TYR A 21 3.28 10.75 -0.62
C TYR A 21 2.69 10.21 -1.93
N THR A 22 3.43 10.36 -3.03
CA THR A 22 2.94 10.04 -4.39
C THR A 22 3.91 9.14 -5.14
N PRO A 23 4.18 7.90 -4.69
CA PRO A 23 5.24 7.06 -5.25
C PRO A 23 5.06 6.82 -6.75
N PRO A 24 6.15 6.76 -7.55
CA PRO A 24 6.08 6.63 -9.00
C PRO A 24 5.41 5.32 -9.43
N TYR A 25 4.79 5.35 -10.61
CA TYR A 25 3.93 4.30 -11.14
C TYR A 25 4.63 2.96 -11.47
N ASN A 26 5.95 2.96 -11.70
CA ASN A 26 6.66 1.80 -12.27
C ASN A 26 7.65 1.10 -11.33
N GLY A 27 7.54 1.25 -10.01
CA GLY A 27 8.40 0.50 -9.08
C GLY A 27 9.88 0.88 -9.09
N PHE A 28 10.36 1.57 -10.12
CA PHE A 28 11.68 2.18 -10.18
C PHE A 28 11.74 3.26 -9.11
N TYR A 29 12.72 3.09 -8.22
CA TYR A 29 13.22 4.16 -7.38
C TYR A 29 13.42 5.38 -8.28
N SER A 30 12.58 6.39 -8.12
CA SER A 30 12.97 7.73 -8.50
C SER A 30 14.27 8.01 -7.75
N SER A 31 15.35 8.29 -8.48
CA SER A 31 16.60 8.78 -7.87
C SER A 31 16.44 10.19 -7.29
N ALA A 32 15.32 10.87 -7.58
CA ALA A 32 14.94 12.08 -6.89
C ALA A 32 14.27 11.68 -5.56
N PRO A 33 14.89 12.00 -4.40
CA PRO A 33 14.31 11.72 -3.10
C PRO A 33 13.00 12.47 -2.93
N TYR A 34 11.99 11.83 -2.34
CA TYR A 34 10.87 12.58 -1.78
C TYR A 34 11.41 13.48 -0.67
N ASP A 35 11.17 14.79 -0.82
CA ASP A 35 11.58 15.77 0.17
C ASP A 35 10.52 15.88 1.26
N PHE A 36 10.81 15.25 2.40
CA PHE A 36 10.02 15.36 3.61
C PHE A 36 10.67 16.32 4.63
N THR A 37 11.73 17.07 4.27
CA THR A 37 12.42 18.02 5.19
C THR A 37 11.53 19.19 5.59
N ALA A 38 10.49 19.48 4.80
CA ALA A 38 9.63 20.63 5.01
C ALA A 38 8.77 20.54 6.28
N HIS A 39 8.67 19.36 6.89
CA HIS A 39 7.75 19.08 7.99
C HIS A 39 8.41 18.32 9.13
N THR A 40 7.86 18.49 10.33
CA THR A 40 8.27 17.74 11.52
C THR A 40 7.87 16.28 11.40
N VAL A 41 8.85 15.37 11.50
CA VAL A 41 8.62 13.91 11.41
C VAL A 41 8.79 13.26 12.78
N TYR A 42 7.74 12.61 13.27
CA TYR A 42 7.80 11.77 14.45
C TYR A 42 8.21 10.35 14.07
N THR A 43 9.19 9.79 14.75
CA THR A 43 9.59 8.39 14.56
C THR A 43 9.13 7.56 15.74
N LEU A 44 8.20 6.62 15.51
CA LEU A 44 7.79 5.64 16.50
C LEU A 44 8.73 4.44 16.45
N GLY A 45 9.54 4.29 17.50
CA GLY A 45 10.41 3.14 17.67
C GLY A 45 9.66 1.90 18.15
N ILE A 46 10.43 0.92 18.61
CA ILE A 46 9.93 -0.31 19.22
C ILE A 46 9.03 0.01 20.42
N GLY A 47 7.81 -0.50 20.43
CA GLY A 47 6.86 -0.32 21.52
C GLY A 47 5.43 -0.65 21.10
N ASN A 48 4.53 -0.69 22.08
CA ASN A 48 3.09 -0.78 21.85
C ASN A 48 2.50 0.62 21.99
N TYR A 49 1.79 1.07 20.97
CA TYR A 49 1.09 2.36 20.97
C TYR A 49 -0.39 2.08 20.83
N ASP A 50 -1.18 2.53 21.80
CA ASP A 50 -2.63 2.38 21.80
C ASP A 50 -3.28 3.76 21.94
N HIS A 51 -4.43 3.95 21.30
CA HIS A 51 -5.14 5.23 21.29
C HIS A 51 -4.25 6.41 20.89
N VAL A 52 -3.69 6.34 19.68
CA VAL A 52 -2.82 7.39 19.11
C VAL A 52 -3.64 8.39 18.31
N ILE A 53 -3.47 9.70 18.55
CA ILE A 53 -4.14 10.76 17.77
C ILE A 53 -3.08 11.56 17.03
N LEU A 54 -3.16 11.55 15.70
CA LEU A 54 -2.26 12.26 14.81
C LEU A 54 -2.98 13.46 14.20
N ASN A 55 -2.58 14.67 14.55
CA ASN A 55 -3.16 15.90 13.99
C ASN A 55 -2.13 16.63 13.15
N ASN A 56 -2.40 16.76 11.85
CA ASN A 56 -1.51 17.46 10.93
C ASN A 56 -0.04 16.96 11.01
N ALA A 57 0.14 15.67 11.30
CA ALA A 57 1.43 15.10 11.68
C ALA A 57 1.95 14.12 10.62
N PHE A 58 3.27 14.11 10.42
CA PHE A 58 3.95 13.00 9.76
C PHE A 58 4.56 12.09 10.84
N VAL A 59 4.09 10.84 10.87
CA VAL A 59 4.63 9.76 11.68
C VAL A 59 5.21 8.66 10.79
N SER A 60 6.39 8.17 11.14
CA SER A 60 7.01 6.99 10.54
C SER A 60 7.31 5.95 11.61
N THR A 61 7.10 4.68 11.31
CA THR A 61 7.61 3.59 12.16
C THR A 61 9.07 3.35 11.83
N HIS A 62 9.84 2.78 12.78
CA HIS A 62 11.21 2.40 12.49
C HIS A 62 11.51 1.02 13.08
N TYR A 63 12.22 0.21 12.29
CA TYR A 63 12.75 -1.07 12.71
C TYR A 63 14.24 -0.93 13.00
N THR A 64 14.68 -1.32 14.20
CA THR A 64 16.11 -1.40 14.56
C THR A 64 16.45 -2.85 14.92
N PRO A 65 17.07 -3.63 14.01
CA PRO A 65 17.52 -4.97 14.32
C PRO A 65 18.75 -4.84 15.20
N VAL A 66 18.65 -5.37 16.40
CA VAL A 66 19.80 -5.60 17.25
C VAL A 66 20.35 -6.98 16.88
N PRO A 67 21.60 -7.10 16.36
CA PRO A 67 22.18 -8.39 16.03
C PRO A 67 22.13 -9.33 17.23
N GLY A 68 21.55 -10.53 17.05
CA GLY A 68 21.46 -11.55 18.09
C GLY A 68 20.27 -11.43 19.06
N ARG A 69 19.30 -10.54 18.81
CA ARG A 69 18.04 -10.49 19.60
C ARG A 69 16.81 -10.67 18.71
N ILE A 70 15.79 -11.31 19.29
CA ILE A 70 14.47 -11.56 18.69
C ILE A 70 13.89 -10.23 18.19
N ALA A 71 13.27 -10.26 17.01
CA ALA A 71 12.62 -9.11 16.37
C ALA A 71 11.71 -8.39 17.37
N TYR A 72 12.07 -7.16 17.73
CA TYR A 72 11.24 -6.31 18.55
C TYR A 72 10.22 -5.63 17.64
N THR A 73 8.94 -5.94 17.83
CA THR A 73 7.85 -5.44 16.98
C THR A 73 7.29 -4.14 17.53
N THR A 74 7.06 -3.16 16.66
CA THR A 74 6.15 -2.05 16.94
C THR A 74 4.71 -2.55 16.83
N SER A 75 3.78 -2.00 17.61
CA SER A 75 2.34 -2.19 17.35
C SER A 75 1.64 -0.85 17.51
N ILE A 76 0.70 -0.55 16.60
CA ILE A 76 -0.15 0.64 16.71
C ILE A 76 -1.59 0.17 16.62
N LYS A 77 -2.38 0.49 17.65
CA LYS A 77 -3.79 0.16 17.75
C LYS A 77 -4.62 1.41 18.06
N ASN A 78 -5.89 1.43 17.62
CA ASN A 78 -6.86 2.49 17.92
C ASN A 78 -6.36 3.89 17.54
N ALA A 79 -5.71 4.01 16.37
CA ALA A 79 -5.16 5.29 15.95
C ALA A 79 -6.18 6.13 15.17
N VAL A 80 -6.17 7.44 15.35
CA VAL A 80 -6.98 8.39 14.57
C VAL A 80 -6.06 9.40 13.89
N LEU A 81 -6.17 9.49 12.56
CA LEU A 81 -5.42 10.43 11.73
C LEU A 81 -6.35 11.56 11.26
N ASN A 82 -6.01 12.79 11.61
CA ASN A 82 -6.70 14.01 11.17
C ASN A 82 -5.76 14.85 10.31
N ASN A 83 -5.92 14.76 8.99
CA ASN A 83 -5.00 15.35 8.00
C ASN A 83 -3.54 14.99 8.30
N SER A 84 -3.23 13.71 8.46
CA SER A 84 -1.91 13.23 8.89
C SER A 84 -1.37 12.16 7.95
N PHE A 85 -0.06 11.97 7.95
CA PHE A 85 0.62 10.90 7.22
C PHE A 85 1.22 9.89 8.18
N LEU A 86 0.86 8.62 8.01
CA LEU A 86 1.44 7.50 8.74
C LEU A 86 2.16 6.57 7.76
N TYR A 87 3.47 6.47 7.91
CA TYR A 87 4.34 5.63 7.11
C TYR A 87 4.73 4.36 7.89
N LEU A 88 4.26 3.21 7.43
CA LEU A 88 4.42 1.90 8.04
C LEU A 88 5.41 1.06 7.23
N ASN A 89 6.60 0.85 7.78
CA ASN A 89 7.71 0.14 7.13
C ASN A 89 8.40 -0.88 8.05
N ALA A 90 7.96 -0.99 9.31
CA ALA A 90 8.43 -2.00 10.24
C ALA A 90 7.51 -3.23 10.22
N ASN A 91 8.09 -4.42 10.31
CA ASN A 91 7.32 -5.66 10.49
C ASN A 91 6.67 -5.65 11.88
N ALA A 92 5.35 -5.53 11.88
CA ALA A 92 4.55 -5.13 13.02
C ALA A 92 3.07 -5.38 12.72
N LYS A 93 2.26 -5.39 13.78
CA LYS A 93 0.80 -5.45 13.67
C LYS A 93 0.22 -4.07 13.86
N TYR A 94 -0.46 -3.58 12.84
CA TYR A 94 -1.20 -2.33 12.87
C TYR A 94 -2.68 -2.64 12.76
N SER A 95 -3.52 -2.04 13.60
CA SER A 95 -4.95 -2.38 13.60
C SER A 95 -5.84 -1.25 14.07
N GLU A 96 -7.09 -1.25 13.61
CA GLU A 96 -8.14 -0.36 14.12
C GLU A 96 -7.76 1.13 13.94
N ILE A 97 -7.30 1.49 12.74
CA ILE A 97 -6.87 2.85 12.40
C ILE A 97 -7.97 3.58 11.63
N VAL A 98 -8.31 4.79 12.05
CA VAL A 98 -9.29 5.66 11.38
C VAL A 98 -8.56 6.85 10.74
N ALA A 99 -8.68 6.99 9.42
CA ALA A 99 -8.11 8.10 8.67
C ALA A 99 -9.21 9.07 8.18
N LYS A 100 -9.03 10.36 8.46
CA LYS A 100 -10.00 11.44 8.13
C LYS A 100 -9.32 12.59 7.38
N GLY A 101 -10.13 13.43 6.73
CA GLY A 101 -9.65 14.57 5.96
C GLY A 101 -8.83 14.14 4.73
N LYS A 102 -7.59 14.62 4.66
CA LYS A 102 -6.64 14.27 3.59
C LYS A 102 -5.62 13.20 3.97
N SER A 103 -5.78 12.57 5.13
CA SER A 103 -4.77 11.66 5.71
C SER A 103 -4.33 10.54 4.78
N THR A 104 -3.07 10.13 4.89
CA THR A 104 -2.52 9.00 4.15
C THR A 104 -1.94 7.97 5.10
N ILE A 105 -2.22 6.69 4.86
CA ILE A 105 -1.50 5.57 5.46
C ILE A 105 -0.75 4.85 4.35
N ALA A 106 0.58 4.82 4.42
CA ALA A 106 1.41 4.11 3.47
C ALA A 106 2.03 2.88 4.14
N VAL A 107 1.67 1.68 3.68
CA VAL A 107 2.28 0.42 4.09
C VAL A 107 3.30 0.05 3.03
N VAL A 108 4.59 0.14 3.39
CA VAL A 108 5.69 0.01 2.43
C VAL A 108 6.66 -1.06 2.90
N GLY A 109 6.60 -2.22 2.25
CA GLY A 109 7.62 -3.24 2.32
C GLY A 109 8.92 -2.66 1.79
N THR A 110 9.93 -2.51 2.64
CA THR A 110 11.20 -1.88 2.25
C THR A 110 12.41 -2.70 2.61
N TYR A 111 13.42 -2.68 1.73
CA TYR A 111 14.70 -3.34 1.93
C TYR A 111 15.86 -2.41 1.55
N LEU A 112 16.82 -2.21 2.48
CA LEU A 112 18.18 -1.79 2.13
C LEU A 112 19.10 -3.01 2.04
N GLY A 113 19.72 -3.15 0.88
CA GLY A 113 20.90 -3.98 0.71
C GLY A 113 22.03 -3.56 1.63
N GLU A 114 22.52 -4.48 2.47
CA GLU A 114 23.79 -4.34 3.22
C GLU A 114 24.98 -4.00 2.29
N ALA A 115 24.85 -4.19 0.97
CA ALA A 115 25.85 -3.78 -0.01
C ALA A 115 26.10 -2.25 -0.08
N TYR A 116 25.21 -1.42 0.48
CA TYR A 116 25.42 0.03 0.55
C TYR A 116 26.19 0.50 1.80
N LEU A 117 26.26 -0.33 2.85
CA LEU A 117 26.99 0.02 4.09
C LEU A 117 28.52 -0.07 3.94
N ASN A 118 29.01 -0.80 2.92
CA ASN A 118 30.44 -0.95 2.66
C ASN A 118 30.95 -0.13 1.47
N ASN A 119 30.12 0.69 0.83
CA ASN A 119 30.61 1.68 -0.12
C ASN A 119 31.08 2.92 0.67
N PRO A 120 32.37 3.30 0.60
CA PRO A 120 32.89 4.48 1.31
C PRO A 120 32.19 5.80 0.92
N TYR A 121 31.48 5.85 -0.21
CA TYR A 121 30.63 7.00 -0.56
C TYR A 121 29.35 7.13 0.28
N TYR A 122 28.88 6.04 0.89
CA TYR A 122 27.61 5.97 1.63
C TYR A 122 27.77 5.65 3.12
N LYS A 123 29.01 5.44 3.60
CA LYS A 123 29.34 5.24 5.03
C LYS A 123 28.91 6.40 5.94
N ASN A 124 28.65 7.57 5.37
CA ASN A 124 28.19 8.76 6.09
C ASN A 124 26.68 9.01 5.96
N ALA A 125 25.88 8.08 5.40
CA ALA A 125 24.43 8.23 5.31
C ALA A 125 23.68 7.93 6.64
N SER A 126 24.39 8.10 7.77
CA SER A 126 23.75 8.21 9.08
C SER A 126 23.41 9.68 9.24
N GLN A 127 22.13 10.03 9.33
CA GLN A 127 21.59 11.41 9.28
C GLN A 127 21.49 11.87 7.80
N TYR A 128 20.36 12.33 7.28
CA TYR A 128 19.55 13.42 7.78
C TYR A 128 18.12 13.30 7.25
N VAL A 129 17.19 13.66 8.14
CA VAL A 129 15.79 14.00 7.92
C VAL A 129 15.56 14.55 6.50
N GLY A 130 14.60 13.97 5.79
CA GLY A 130 13.85 14.66 4.74
C GLY A 130 14.33 14.53 3.30
N ARG A 131 15.30 13.69 2.97
CA ARG A 131 15.40 13.10 1.62
C ARG A 131 15.15 11.62 1.80
N GLU A 132 14.39 10.96 0.92
CA GLU A 132 14.08 9.53 1.02
C GLU A 132 15.35 8.64 1.10
N TYR A 133 15.90 8.54 2.31
CA TYR A 133 16.80 7.55 2.85
C TYR A 133 16.33 7.33 4.29
N ILE A 134 15.11 6.81 4.44
CA ILE A 134 14.54 6.43 5.74
C ILE A 134 15.38 5.27 6.24
N ASN A 135 16.30 5.46 7.20
CA ASN A 135 17.16 4.38 7.71
C ASN A 135 16.43 3.02 7.76
N TYR A 136 16.89 2.08 6.93
CA TYR A 136 16.17 0.84 6.66
C TYR A 136 16.95 -0.31 7.25
N THR A 137 16.25 -1.33 7.73
CA THR A 137 16.96 -2.50 8.20
C THR A 137 16.17 -3.77 7.96
N ALA A 138 16.91 -4.83 7.68
CA ALA A 138 16.40 -6.08 7.15
C ALA A 138 15.39 -6.73 8.12
N GLY A 139 14.14 -6.84 7.67
CA GLY A 139 13.21 -7.85 8.18
C GLY A 139 13.65 -9.26 7.76
N PRO A 140 12.96 -10.31 8.22
CA PRO A 140 13.20 -11.67 7.75
C PRO A 140 13.11 -11.74 6.22
N TYR A 141 13.90 -12.64 5.61
CA TYR A 141 14.06 -12.81 4.16
C TYR A 141 12.74 -13.00 3.40
N ASN A 142 11.65 -13.36 4.08
CA ASN A 142 10.26 -13.23 3.63
C ASN A 142 9.43 -12.70 4.79
N SER A 143 8.78 -11.55 4.63
CA SER A 143 7.90 -11.00 5.68
C SER A 143 6.75 -10.17 5.11
N SER A 144 5.71 -9.97 5.91
CA SER A 144 4.60 -9.08 5.63
C SER A 144 4.62 -7.89 6.59
N ILE A 145 4.13 -6.75 6.13
CA ILE A 145 3.70 -5.64 6.98
C ILE A 145 2.18 -5.61 6.93
N GLU A 146 1.52 -5.81 8.06
CA GLU A 146 0.08 -6.07 8.10
C GLU A 146 -0.69 -4.93 8.77
N LEU A 147 -1.64 -4.36 8.03
CA LEU A 147 -2.60 -3.38 8.52
C LEU A 147 -4.00 -3.99 8.53
N ASN A 148 -4.70 -3.93 9.66
CA ASN A 148 -5.97 -4.61 9.86
C ASN A 148 -7.09 -3.63 10.26
N ASN A 149 -8.30 -3.85 9.74
CA ASN A 149 -9.53 -3.18 10.17
C ASN A 149 -9.42 -1.65 10.16
N SER A 150 -8.84 -1.08 9.11
CA SER A 150 -8.71 0.38 8.98
C SER A 150 -9.93 0.99 8.28
N THR A 151 -10.31 2.21 8.67
CA THR A 151 -11.45 2.93 8.07
C THR A 151 -11.02 4.29 7.56
N TYR A 152 -11.39 4.60 6.32
CA TYR A 152 -10.98 5.79 5.60
C TYR A 152 -12.21 6.64 5.23
N TYR A 153 -12.12 7.95 5.52
CA TYR A 153 -13.15 8.94 5.24
C TYR A 153 -12.64 10.07 4.36
N ASP A 154 -13.56 10.91 3.90
CA ASP A 154 -13.31 12.15 3.17
C ASP A 154 -12.48 11.90 1.89
N SER A 155 -11.22 12.32 1.88
CA SER A 155 -10.28 12.14 0.76
C SER A 155 -9.01 11.39 1.18
N SER A 156 -9.08 10.71 2.34
CA SER A 156 -7.96 9.94 2.89
C SER A 156 -7.62 8.73 2.05
N ARG A 157 -6.39 8.24 2.18
CA ARG A 157 -5.86 7.22 1.27
C ARG A 157 -5.05 6.16 1.98
N GLU A 158 -5.13 4.95 1.45
CA GLU A 158 -4.19 3.87 1.74
C GLU A 158 -3.31 3.60 0.53
N ILE A 159 -2.01 3.46 0.75
CA ILE A 159 -1.03 3.07 -0.28
C ILE A 159 -0.31 1.83 0.20
N LEU A 160 -0.42 0.73 -0.55
CA LEU A 160 0.27 -0.53 -0.27
C LEU A 160 1.32 -0.77 -1.33
N ARG A 161 2.57 -1.01 -0.90
CA ARG A 161 3.68 -1.33 -1.80
C ARG A 161 4.61 -2.34 -1.17
N GLY A 162 4.78 -3.50 -1.80
CA GLY A 162 5.81 -4.45 -1.42
C GLY A 162 7.12 -4.24 -2.17
N VAL A 163 8.10 -5.09 -1.84
CA VAL A 163 9.37 -5.16 -2.54
C VAL A 163 9.82 -6.60 -2.71
N GLN A 164 10.24 -6.95 -3.93
CA GLN A 164 11.02 -8.14 -4.21
C GLN A 164 12.42 -7.73 -4.64
N SER A 165 13.45 -8.30 -4.01
CA SER A 165 14.85 -7.98 -4.30
C SER A 165 15.77 -9.17 -4.01
N TYR A 166 17.09 -8.92 -4.06
CA TYR A 166 18.10 -9.92 -3.69
C TYR A 166 19.18 -9.31 -2.80
N LEU A 167 19.46 -9.99 -1.70
CA LEU A 167 20.66 -9.82 -0.88
C LEU A 167 21.89 -10.35 -1.62
N ARG A 168 22.93 -9.53 -1.78
CA ARG A 168 24.23 -10.00 -2.25
C ARG A 168 25.12 -10.28 -1.03
N ARG A 169 25.42 -11.55 -0.78
CA ARG A 169 26.38 -11.96 0.24
C ARG A 169 27.67 -12.44 -0.42
N VAL A 170 28.78 -11.81 -0.08
CA VAL A 170 30.11 -12.30 -0.45
C VAL A 170 30.54 -13.30 0.61
N VAL A 171 30.80 -14.54 0.22
CA VAL A 171 31.42 -15.56 1.08
C VAL A 171 32.91 -15.67 0.76
N LYS A 172 33.67 -16.31 1.67
CA LYS A 172 35.09 -16.64 1.48
C LYS A 172 35.29 -17.25 0.08
N ASP A 173 36.33 -16.81 -0.63
CA ASP A 173 36.64 -17.14 -2.04
C ASP A 173 35.88 -16.33 -3.12
N ASN A 174 35.46 -15.09 -2.83
CA ASN A 174 34.84 -14.15 -3.78
C ASN A 174 33.55 -14.64 -4.48
N LYS A 175 32.93 -15.70 -3.98
CA LYS A 175 31.65 -16.18 -4.51
C LYS A 175 30.51 -15.26 -4.04
N ILE A 176 29.77 -14.71 -5.00
CA ILE A 176 28.56 -13.91 -4.73
C ILE A 176 27.37 -14.87 -4.63
N ILE A 177 26.78 -14.96 -3.45
CA ILE A 177 25.49 -15.61 -3.23
C ILE A 177 24.40 -14.54 -3.31
N LYS A 178 23.39 -14.78 -4.15
CA LYS A 178 22.16 -13.96 -4.20
C LYS A 178 21.09 -14.66 -3.34
N ILE A 179 20.60 -13.99 -2.31
CA ILE A 179 19.52 -14.49 -1.47
C ILE A 179 18.26 -13.68 -1.83
N PRO A 180 17.20 -14.29 -2.36
CA PRO A 180 15.97 -13.56 -2.64
C PRO A 180 15.37 -13.01 -1.35
N ILE A 181 14.80 -11.82 -1.44
CA ILE A 181 14.00 -11.19 -0.38
C ILE A 181 12.67 -10.77 -0.95
N SER A 182 11.60 -11.06 -0.23
CA SER A 182 10.28 -10.51 -0.49
C SER A 182 9.70 -9.89 0.78
N ILE A 183 9.23 -8.66 0.71
CA ILE A 183 8.45 -8.03 1.78
C ILE A 183 7.13 -7.57 1.18
N SER A 184 6.03 -8.20 1.59
CA SER A 184 4.68 -7.80 1.18
C SER A 184 4.16 -6.67 2.07
N ALA A 185 3.37 -5.78 1.46
CA ALA A 185 2.52 -4.85 2.19
C ALA A 185 1.09 -5.37 2.11
N GLU A 186 0.47 -5.64 3.26
CA GLU A 186 -0.82 -6.30 3.33
C GLU A 186 -1.83 -5.49 4.14
N SER A 187 -3.04 -5.36 3.60
CA SER A 187 -4.16 -4.70 4.27
C SER A 187 -5.34 -5.65 4.35
N TYR A 188 -6.00 -5.72 5.50
CA TYR A 188 -7.08 -6.66 5.78
C TYR A 188 -8.33 -5.92 6.26
N ASN A 189 -9.46 -6.18 5.60
CA ASN A 189 -10.79 -5.68 5.97
C ASN A 189 -10.87 -4.15 6.06
N SER A 190 -10.15 -3.44 5.18
CA SER A 190 -10.19 -1.98 5.14
C SER A 190 -11.50 -1.46 4.54
N VAL A 191 -12.05 -0.39 5.12
CA VAL A 191 -13.31 0.22 4.70
C VAL A 191 -13.07 1.64 4.22
N PHE A 192 -13.51 1.95 3.01
CA PHE A 192 -13.36 3.25 2.36
C PHE A 192 -14.73 3.88 2.11
N ARG A 193 -14.91 5.13 2.55
CA ARG A 193 -16.15 5.91 2.40
C ARG A 193 -15.89 7.27 1.74
N ASN A 194 -16.95 7.93 1.28
CA ASN A 194 -16.88 9.24 0.62
C ASN A 194 -16.00 9.24 -0.64
N ALA A 195 -14.90 9.99 -0.68
CA ALA A 195 -13.95 10.06 -1.80
C ALA A 195 -12.57 9.50 -1.42
N SER A 196 -12.51 8.69 -0.35
CA SER A 196 -11.29 8.00 0.07
C SER A 196 -10.93 6.88 -0.90
N GLY A 197 -9.70 6.37 -0.82
CA GLY A 197 -9.36 5.24 -1.67
C GLY A 197 -8.07 4.52 -1.36
N GLN A 198 -7.88 3.42 -2.09
CA GLN A 198 -6.79 2.48 -1.92
C GLN A 198 -5.98 2.37 -3.21
N ARG A 199 -4.67 2.50 -3.10
CA ARG A 199 -3.73 2.18 -4.17
C ARG A 199 -2.91 0.95 -3.78
N VAL A 200 -3.11 -0.15 -4.50
CA VAL A 200 -2.37 -1.40 -4.33
C VAL A 200 -1.33 -1.49 -5.43
N MET A 201 -0.05 -1.50 -5.05
CA MET A 201 1.08 -1.53 -5.98
C MET A 201 1.76 -2.90 -5.98
N GLN A 202 2.83 -3.03 -6.76
CA GLN A 202 3.66 -4.23 -6.87
C GLN A 202 3.92 -4.94 -5.53
N TYR A 203 3.76 -6.26 -5.51
CA TYR A 203 4.01 -7.14 -4.37
C TYR A 203 3.20 -6.79 -3.11
N ALA A 204 2.12 -6.02 -3.25
CA ALA A 204 1.20 -5.72 -2.17
C ALA A 204 -0.13 -6.46 -2.37
N VAL A 205 -0.80 -6.77 -1.27
CA VAL A 205 -2.06 -7.50 -1.26
C VAL A 205 -3.10 -6.80 -0.39
N ALA A 206 -4.28 -6.52 -0.95
CA ALA A 206 -5.43 -6.04 -0.18
C ALA A 206 -6.48 -7.15 -0.04
N HIS A 207 -6.79 -7.55 1.19
CA HIS A 207 -7.73 -8.61 1.52
C HIS A 207 -9.07 -8.06 2.00
N SER A 208 -10.14 -8.44 1.29
CA SER A 208 -11.53 -8.06 1.60
C SER A 208 -11.77 -6.55 1.78
N PRO A 209 -11.19 -5.64 0.95
CA PRO A 209 -11.48 -4.22 1.09
C PRO A 209 -12.92 -3.91 0.65
N SER A 210 -13.57 -2.99 1.36
CA SER A 210 -14.94 -2.55 1.08
C SER A 210 -14.98 -1.06 0.76
N PHE A 211 -15.56 -0.70 -0.38
CA PHE A 211 -15.68 0.66 -0.87
C PHE A 211 -17.14 1.09 -0.92
N TYR A 212 -17.43 2.31 -0.47
CA TYR A 212 -18.75 2.91 -0.40
C TYR A 212 -18.71 4.33 -0.95
N ASP A 213 -19.88 4.87 -1.30
CA ASP A 213 -20.03 6.19 -1.92
C ASP A 213 -19.12 6.32 -3.17
N ASN A 214 -18.46 7.46 -3.36
CA ASN A 214 -17.55 7.67 -4.48
C ASN A 214 -16.10 7.20 -4.20
N ALA A 215 -15.92 6.24 -3.29
CA ALA A 215 -14.60 5.74 -2.93
C ALA A 215 -13.96 4.99 -4.12
N TRP A 216 -12.63 4.94 -4.14
CA TRP A 216 -11.91 4.40 -5.28
C TRP A 216 -10.86 3.34 -4.90
N LEU A 217 -10.70 2.36 -5.78
CA LEU A 217 -9.66 1.35 -5.76
C LEU A 217 -8.80 1.50 -7.02
N LYS A 218 -7.48 1.45 -6.86
CA LYS A 218 -6.53 1.33 -7.96
C LYS A 218 -5.57 0.17 -7.68
N VAL A 219 -5.55 -0.82 -8.56
CA VAL A 219 -4.59 -1.93 -8.49
C VAL A 219 -3.62 -1.79 -9.65
N GLU A 220 -2.35 -1.65 -9.33
CA GLU A 220 -1.27 -1.48 -10.30
C GLU A 220 -0.62 -2.83 -10.64
N ASN A 221 0.28 -2.82 -11.63
CA ASN A 221 1.02 -4.00 -12.06
C ASN A 221 1.66 -4.73 -10.87
N ASP A 222 1.58 -6.06 -10.85
CA ASP A 222 2.04 -6.94 -9.77
C ASP A 222 1.36 -6.70 -8.40
N GLY A 223 0.32 -5.87 -8.34
CA GLY A 223 -0.55 -5.73 -7.17
C GLY A 223 -1.71 -6.73 -7.19
N GLU A 224 -2.12 -7.17 -6.01
CA GLU A 224 -3.22 -8.12 -5.84
C GLU A 224 -4.30 -7.56 -4.91
N VAL A 225 -5.56 -7.72 -5.30
CA VAL A 225 -6.71 -7.51 -4.42
C VAL A 225 -7.52 -8.79 -4.34
N ALA A 226 -7.91 -9.20 -3.14
CA ALA A 226 -8.71 -10.38 -2.89
C ALA A 226 -10.06 -10.00 -2.30
N ASP A 227 -11.15 -10.60 -2.80
CA ASP A 227 -12.51 -10.48 -2.25
C ASP A 227 -13.03 -9.02 -2.10
N ALA A 228 -12.67 -8.14 -3.03
CA ALA A 228 -13.10 -6.74 -3.00
C ALA A 228 -14.63 -6.57 -3.11
N VAL A 229 -15.18 -5.61 -2.37
CA VAL A 229 -16.59 -5.23 -2.45
C VAL A 229 -16.70 -3.75 -2.79
N LEU A 230 -17.32 -3.44 -3.93
CA LEU A 230 -17.61 -2.08 -4.36
C LEU A 230 -19.11 -1.81 -4.25
N ASN A 231 -19.48 -0.75 -3.54
CA ASN A 231 -20.87 -0.33 -3.35
C ASN A 231 -21.04 1.15 -3.71
N GLN A 232 -22.29 1.56 -3.90
CA GLN A 232 -22.75 2.95 -3.88
C GLN A 232 -21.97 3.93 -4.79
N HIS A 233 -21.77 3.58 -6.05
CA HIS A 233 -20.96 4.33 -7.04
C HIS A 233 -19.44 4.25 -6.88
N ALA A 234 -18.93 3.37 -6.01
CA ALA A 234 -17.50 3.15 -5.87
C ALA A 234 -16.88 2.71 -7.20
N THR A 235 -15.64 3.10 -7.42
CA THR A 235 -14.92 2.86 -8.68
C THR A 235 -13.66 2.05 -8.46
N ALA A 236 -13.36 1.13 -9.38
CA ALA A 236 -12.08 0.42 -9.43
C ALA A 236 -11.40 0.62 -10.79
N THR A 237 -10.08 0.83 -10.76
CA THR A 237 -9.21 0.74 -11.93
C THR A 237 -8.17 -0.35 -11.70
N ILE A 238 -8.20 -1.37 -12.55
CA ILE A 238 -7.32 -2.53 -12.49
C ILE A 238 -6.38 -2.45 -13.69
N ASN A 239 -5.12 -2.16 -13.44
CA ASN A 239 -4.14 -1.96 -14.50
C ASN A 239 -3.57 -3.29 -15.01
N PRO A 240 -2.97 -3.31 -16.21
CA PRO A 240 -2.31 -4.49 -16.75
C PRO A 240 -1.37 -5.20 -15.76
N GLY A 241 -1.45 -6.53 -15.71
CA GLY A 241 -0.67 -7.40 -14.81
C GLY A 241 -1.08 -7.33 -13.33
N ALA A 242 -2.16 -6.63 -13.01
CA ALA A 242 -2.80 -6.74 -11.70
C ALA A 242 -3.67 -8.00 -11.59
N LYS A 243 -3.90 -8.45 -10.36
CA LYS A 243 -4.73 -9.62 -10.05
C LYS A 243 -5.88 -9.27 -9.11
N MET A 244 -7.06 -9.83 -9.42
CA MET A 244 -8.23 -9.86 -8.56
C MET A 244 -8.53 -11.31 -8.17
N ALA A 245 -8.11 -11.70 -6.98
CA ALA A 245 -8.32 -13.05 -6.45
C ALA A 245 -9.67 -13.19 -5.73
N GLY A 246 -10.21 -14.40 -5.73
CA GLY A 246 -11.49 -14.68 -5.06
C GLY A 246 -12.68 -13.96 -5.70
N ILE A 247 -13.64 -13.53 -4.87
CA ILE A 247 -14.93 -13.01 -5.35
C ILE A 247 -14.98 -11.50 -5.22
N THR A 248 -14.82 -10.81 -6.35
CA THR A 248 -15.08 -9.37 -6.47
C THR A 248 -16.56 -9.11 -6.67
N ARG A 249 -17.15 -8.25 -5.83
CA ARG A 249 -18.59 -7.92 -5.88
C ARG A 249 -18.79 -6.45 -6.24
N LEU A 250 -19.62 -6.20 -7.25
CA LEU A 250 -20.10 -4.86 -7.61
C LEU A 250 -21.59 -4.74 -7.25
N ASN A 251 -21.90 -3.73 -6.45
CA ASN A 251 -23.25 -3.40 -6.00
C ASN A 251 -23.52 -1.90 -6.18
N ASP A 252 -24.80 -1.53 -6.18
CA ASP A 252 -25.35 -0.17 -6.18
C ASP A 252 -24.59 0.80 -7.11
N ASN A 253 -24.67 0.54 -8.41
CA ASN A 253 -24.10 1.38 -9.49
C ASN A 253 -22.56 1.54 -9.44
N ALA A 254 -21.86 0.63 -8.73
CA ALA A 254 -20.40 0.55 -8.76
C ALA A 254 -19.85 0.28 -10.16
N LYS A 255 -18.62 0.72 -10.39
CA LYS A 255 -17.95 0.62 -11.69
C LYS A 255 -16.56 0.04 -11.56
N ILE A 256 -16.17 -0.79 -12.51
CA ILE A 256 -14.82 -1.32 -12.63
C ILE A 256 -14.28 -1.12 -14.05
N MET A 257 -13.01 -0.76 -14.13
CA MET A 257 -12.28 -0.56 -15.37
C MET A 257 -11.04 -1.45 -15.37
N PHE A 258 -10.89 -2.25 -16.42
CA PHE A 258 -9.74 -3.15 -16.63
C PHE A 258 -8.87 -2.61 -17.75
N GLY A 259 -7.59 -2.41 -17.50
CA GLY A 259 -6.63 -2.13 -18.56
C GLY A 259 -6.17 -3.42 -19.22
N ALA A 260 -6.37 -3.54 -20.52
CA ALA A 260 -5.93 -4.68 -21.31
C ALA A 260 -4.53 -4.41 -21.90
N ASP A 261 -3.62 -5.39 -21.75
CA ASP A 261 -2.29 -5.43 -22.36
C ASP A 261 -1.97 -6.85 -22.84
N ALA A 262 -1.22 -6.97 -23.93
CA ALA A 262 -0.94 -8.26 -24.58
C ALA A 262 0.09 -9.11 -23.82
N THR A 263 0.91 -8.49 -22.97
CA THR A 263 2.04 -9.13 -22.27
C THR A 263 1.83 -9.23 -20.76
N SER A 264 0.89 -8.45 -20.22
CA SER A 264 0.57 -8.40 -18.81
C SER A 264 -0.96 -8.44 -18.65
N PRO A 265 -1.59 -9.61 -18.83
CA PRO A 265 -3.03 -9.75 -18.70
C PRO A 265 -3.50 -9.37 -17.30
N VAL A 266 -4.69 -8.80 -17.20
CA VAL A 266 -5.40 -8.73 -15.91
C VAL A 266 -6.05 -10.08 -15.64
N GLN A 267 -5.88 -10.59 -14.42
CA GLN A 267 -6.46 -11.86 -13.99
C GLN A 267 -7.57 -11.63 -12.96
N VAL A 268 -8.76 -12.19 -13.18
CA VAL A 268 -9.93 -12.08 -12.30
C VAL A 268 -10.55 -13.45 -12.06
N ASP A 269 -10.63 -13.88 -10.81
CA ASP A 269 -11.19 -15.20 -10.46
C ASP A 269 -12.73 -15.25 -10.55
N ASP A 270 -13.43 -14.33 -9.89
CA ASP A 270 -14.89 -14.24 -9.93
C ASP A 270 -15.32 -12.78 -9.83
N LEU A 271 -16.04 -12.32 -10.86
CA LEU A 271 -16.67 -11.01 -10.90
C LEU A 271 -18.20 -11.16 -10.81
N ARG A 272 -18.77 -10.64 -9.72
CA ARG A 272 -20.21 -10.64 -9.48
C ARG A 272 -20.79 -9.25 -9.53
N MET A 273 -21.59 -8.99 -10.55
CA MET A 273 -22.31 -7.74 -10.75
C MET A 273 -23.75 -7.94 -10.25
N ASN A 274 -23.97 -7.72 -8.94
CA ASN A 274 -25.13 -8.23 -8.21
C ASN A 274 -26.38 -7.35 -8.30
N THR A 275 -26.23 -6.07 -8.62
CA THR A 275 -27.31 -5.09 -8.70
C THR A 275 -27.38 -4.49 -10.09
N ALA A 276 -28.55 -3.94 -10.44
CA ALA A 276 -28.73 -3.20 -11.67
C ALA A 276 -27.71 -2.05 -11.81
N ASP A 277 -27.46 -1.65 -13.06
CA ASP A 277 -26.67 -0.47 -13.43
C ASP A 277 -25.20 -0.46 -12.98
N THR A 278 -24.66 -1.59 -12.50
CA THR A 278 -23.21 -1.74 -12.35
C THR A 278 -22.55 -1.88 -13.72
N LEU A 279 -21.31 -1.39 -13.83
CA LEU A 279 -20.59 -1.29 -15.11
C LEU A 279 -19.18 -1.86 -14.99
N ALA A 280 -18.86 -2.84 -15.85
CA ALA A 280 -17.50 -3.29 -16.09
C ALA A 280 -17.06 -2.85 -17.49
N THR A 281 -15.89 -2.22 -17.59
CA THR A 281 -15.33 -1.74 -18.86
C THR A 281 -13.91 -2.26 -19.04
N VAL A 282 -13.63 -2.93 -20.15
CA VAL A 282 -12.27 -3.26 -20.59
C VAL A 282 -11.78 -2.14 -21.51
N LEU A 283 -10.65 -1.54 -21.15
CA LEU A 283 -9.95 -0.49 -21.88
C LEU A 283 -8.70 -1.05 -22.54
N GLU A 284 -8.67 -1.04 -23.87
CA GLU A 284 -7.47 -1.42 -24.63
C GLU A 284 -6.58 -0.19 -24.84
N PHE A 285 -5.34 -0.26 -24.35
CA PHE A 285 -4.34 0.79 -24.51
C PHE A 285 -3.44 0.44 -25.71
N THR A 286 -3.79 0.96 -26.89
CA THR A 286 -2.93 1.12 -28.09
C THR A 286 -2.42 -0.11 -28.85
N ARG A 287 -2.18 -1.28 -28.22
CA ARG A 287 -1.69 -2.50 -28.89
C ARG A 287 -2.82 -3.51 -29.05
N ASP A 288 -2.97 -4.04 -30.26
CA ASP A 288 -3.93 -5.12 -30.52
C ASP A 288 -3.54 -6.37 -29.72
N GLY A 289 -4.54 -7.06 -29.17
CA GLY A 289 -4.35 -8.35 -28.50
C GLY A 289 -4.19 -8.25 -26.98
N GLY A 290 -4.56 -7.14 -26.36
CA GLY A 290 -4.64 -7.05 -24.91
C GLY A 290 -5.72 -7.95 -24.32
N THR A 291 -5.42 -8.64 -23.22
CA THR A 291 -6.37 -9.59 -22.61
C THR A 291 -6.71 -9.22 -21.17
N VAL A 292 -7.94 -9.56 -20.80
CA VAL A 292 -8.47 -9.56 -19.44
C VAL A 292 -9.13 -10.91 -19.26
N ASP A 293 -8.59 -11.73 -18.38
CA ASP A 293 -9.05 -13.09 -18.15
C ASP A 293 -9.95 -13.10 -16.92
N ILE A 294 -11.26 -13.32 -17.15
CA ILE A 294 -12.27 -13.44 -16.09
C ILE A 294 -12.73 -14.89 -16.06
N ASN A 295 -12.36 -15.62 -15.00
CA ASN A 295 -12.68 -17.04 -14.88
C ASN A 295 -14.18 -17.27 -14.67
N ASN A 296 -14.85 -16.42 -13.88
CA ASN A 296 -16.28 -16.48 -13.66
C ASN A 296 -16.90 -15.07 -13.71
N LEU A 297 -17.96 -14.90 -14.50
CA LEU A 297 -18.71 -13.65 -14.61
C LEU A 297 -20.19 -13.91 -14.35
N SER A 298 -20.77 -13.23 -13.37
CA SER A 298 -22.21 -13.20 -13.14
C SER A 298 -22.74 -11.77 -13.19
N MET A 299 -23.87 -11.58 -13.86
CA MET A 299 -24.43 -10.26 -14.13
C MET A 299 -25.94 -10.24 -13.93
N LYS A 300 -26.43 -9.28 -13.15
CA LYS A 300 -27.86 -8.98 -12.98
C LYS A 300 -28.14 -7.54 -13.42
N ASP A 301 -28.90 -7.37 -14.49
CA ASP A 301 -29.30 -6.06 -15.03
C ASP A 301 -28.13 -5.05 -15.17
N SER A 302 -26.96 -5.58 -15.54
CA SER A 302 -25.66 -4.90 -15.52
C SER A 302 -25.03 -4.82 -16.90
N ARG A 303 -23.96 -4.03 -17.05
CA ARG A 303 -23.32 -3.80 -18.36
C ARG A 303 -21.85 -4.17 -18.35
N PHE A 304 -21.44 -4.97 -19.32
CA PHE A 304 -20.03 -5.24 -19.62
C PHE A 304 -19.71 -4.64 -20.99
N ARG A 305 -18.62 -3.87 -21.09
CA ARG A 305 -18.25 -3.15 -22.31
C ARG A 305 -16.78 -3.32 -22.64
N PHE A 306 -16.48 -3.38 -23.92
CA PHE A 306 -15.15 -3.23 -24.46
C PHE A 306 -15.04 -1.87 -25.12
N GLN A 307 -14.01 -1.12 -24.78
CA GLN A 307 -13.76 0.20 -25.33
C GLN A 307 -12.30 0.32 -25.74
N ARG A 308 -12.08 0.64 -27.01
CA ARG A 308 -10.77 1.02 -27.51
C ARG A 308 -10.57 2.50 -27.30
N THR A 309 -9.60 2.87 -26.47
CA THR A 309 -9.24 4.28 -26.26
C THR A 309 -8.01 4.61 -27.10
N ARG A 310 -8.14 5.56 -28.03
CA ARG A 310 -6.96 6.23 -28.61
C ARG A 310 -6.38 7.12 -27.51
N GLN A 311 -5.11 6.93 -27.15
CA GLN A 311 -4.45 7.86 -26.24
C GLN A 311 -4.48 9.25 -26.87
N ALA A 312 -4.81 10.29 -26.08
CA ALA A 312 -4.42 11.65 -26.43
C ALA A 312 -2.88 11.66 -26.47
N GLY A 313 -2.33 12.02 -27.63
CA GLY A 313 -0.88 12.07 -27.86
C GLY A 313 -0.19 13.19 -27.10
#